data_AF-A0A954PHN1-F1
#
_entry.id   AF-A0A954PHN1-F1
#
_cell.length_a   1.000
_cell.length_b   1.000
_cell.length_c   1.000
_cell.angle_alpha   90.00
_cell.angle_beta   90.00
_cell.angle_gamma   90.00
#
_symmetry.space_group_name_H-M   'P 1'
#
loop_
_entity.id
_entity.type
_entity.pdbx_description
1 polymer ?
#
loop_
_entity_poly.entity_id
_entity_poly.type
_entity_poly.pdbx_seq_one_letter_code
_entity_poly.pdbx_strand_id
1 'polypeptide(L)'
;MMRDRPAFRIKPEILKTSEIQNRAEQLTLAYAEQVGLDAARLGISFQVVYEELIYPDYGIELQEGLDLGFDDYGKKYFGRFLPAENIVQIDRIISDDPNHPQRAFTYWHEVGGHGVLQGEWLRKQLKLHGGSGCIATTEHSLSFDVVNALERQANIFAARAGAPNWLLYHVVNETMDLTRPIRYVGPSKYSLQIRGRTETVTVKSFEHLCWIIGKRIQFRFGWLSAEALGYRIAETSMVKDFTNSRFELNRVATDRRSIPVFAAPVGEILAGMVS
;
A
#
# COMPACT_ATOMS: atom_id res chain seq x y z
N MET A 1 -0.18 51.70 10.46
CA MET A 1 0.82 50.68 10.84
C MET A 1 0.10 49.37 11.13
N MET A 2 -0.02 48.50 10.13
CA MET A 2 -0.39 47.11 10.38
C MET A 2 0.81 46.47 11.08
N ARG A 3 0.62 46.01 12.32
CA ARG A 3 1.61 45.16 12.98
C ARG A 3 1.63 43.85 12.20
N ASP A 4 2.78 43.51 11.62
CA ASP A 4 3.07 42.18 11.13
C ASP A 4 2.73 41.18 12.25
N ARG A 5 1.61 40.46 12.09
CA ARG A 5 1.32 39.33 12.96
C ARG A 5 2.40 38.29 12.63
N PRO A 6 3.19 37.81 13.61
CA PRO A 6 4.16 36.76 13.33
C PRO A 6 3.43 35.58 12.72
N ALA A 7 3.94 35.07 11.60
CA ALA A 7 3.44 33.86 10.96
C ALA A 7 3.31 32.77 12.04
N PHE A 8 2.07 32.35 12.30
CA PHE A 8 1.76 31.39 13.34
C PHE A 8 2.55 30.11 13.07
N ARG A 9 3.27 29.59 14.06
CA ARG A 9 4.04 28.34 13.91
C ARG A 9 3.32 27.23 14.65
N ILE A 10 2.28 26.66 14.04
CA ILE A 10 1.74 25.36 14.45
C ILE A 10 2.89 24.35 14.37
N LYS A 11 3.12 23.56 15.41
CA LYS A 11 4.09 22.44 15.38
C LYS A 11 3.31 21.15 15.14
N PRO A 12 3.70 20.30 14.17
CA PRO A 12 2.93 19.11 13.85
C PRO A 12 2.99 18.13 15.02
N GLU A 13 1.92 17.36 15.23
CA GLU A 13 2.05 16.11 15.95
C GLU A 13 2.94 15.18 15.08
N ILE A 14 4.17 14.95 15.50
CA ILE A 14 5.10 14.08 14.77
C ILE A 14 4.86 12.65 15.24
N LEU A 15 3.96 11.96 14.55
CA LEU A 15 3.70 10.55 14.77
C LEU A 15 4.83 9.68 14.20
N LYS A 16 5.16 8.60 14.92
CA LYS A 16 6.09 7.57 14.41
C LYS A 16 5.41 6.77 13.30
N THR A 17 6.19 6.30 12.32
CA THR A 17 5.68 5.46 11.22
C THR A 17 4.87 4.26 11.71
N SER A 18 5.37 3.55 12.73
CA SER A 18 4.66 2.39 13.30
C SER A 18 3.32 2.77 13.94
N GLU A 19 3.23 3.94 14.54
CA GLU A 19 1.98 4.42 15.15
C GLU A 19 0.93 4.74 14.09
N ILE A 20 1.33 5.42 13.01
CA ILE A 20 0.45 5.73 11.87
C ILE A 20 -0.06 4.43 11.24
N GLN A 21 0.84 3.47 11.04
CA GLN A 21 0.49 2.17 10.48
C GLN A 21 -0.49 1.41 11.38
N ASN A 22 -0.25 1.42 12.69
CA ASN A 22 -1.14 0.77 13.66
C ASN A 22 -2.53 1.41 13.66
N ARG A 23 -2.63 2.75 13.62
CA ARG A 23 -3.93 3.45 13.56
C ARG A 23 -4.69 3.13 12.26
N ALA A 24 -3.97 3.02 11.13
CA ALA A 24 -4.57 2.60 9.86
C ALA A 24 -5.07 1.15 9.90
N GLU A 25 -4.30 0.22 10.47
CA GLU A 25 -4.72 -1.18 10.64
C GLU A 25 -5.96 -1.26 11.57
N GLN A 26 -5.95 -0.54 12.68
CA GLN A 26 -7.08 -0.47 13.62
C GLN A 26 -8.37 0.03 12.96
N LEU A 27 -8.30 1.08 12.14
CA LEU A 27 -9.47 1.56 11.39
C LEU A 27 -10.05 0.46 10.49
N THR A 28 -9.19 -0.24 9.72
CA THR A 28 -9.65 -1.30 8.82
C THR A 28 -10.13 -2.56 9.53
N LEU A 29 -9.60 -2.84 10.73
CA LEU A 29 -10.08 -3.91 11.59
C LEU A 29 -11.43 -3.59 12.21
N ALA A 30 -11.65 -2.36 12.67
CA ALA A 30 -12.95 -1.90 13.16
C ALA A 30 -14.03 -2.05 12.07
N TYR A 31 -13.70 -1.69 10.82
CA TYR A 31 -14.57 -1.98 9.67
C TYR A 31 -14.85 -3.48 9.54
N ALA A 32 -13.83 -4.32 9.60
CA ALA A 32 -14.00 -5.77 9.49
C ALA A 32 -14.83 -6.39 10.62
N GLU A 33 -14.75 -5.83 11.83
CA GLU A 33 -15.58 -6.21 12.97
C GLU A 33 -17.05 -5.81 12.74
N GLN A 34 -17.29 -4.65 12.15
CA GLN A 34 -18.62 -4.13 11.89
C GLN A 34 -19.36 -4.90 10.78
N VAL A 35 -18.69 -5.18 9.65
CA VAL A 35 -19.32 -5.90 8.51
C VAL A 35 -19.20 -7.42 8.62
N GLY A 36 -18.42 -7.91 9.59
CA GLY A 36 -18.06 -9.32 9.73
C GLY A 36 -16.80 -9.69 8.95
N LEU A 37 -15.89 -10.41 9.61
CA LEU A 37 -14.56 -10.71 9.09
C LEU A 37 -14.59 -11.48 7.75
N ASP A 38 -15.55 -12.38 7.57
CA ASP A 38 -15.66 -13.16 6.33
C ASP A 38 -16.12 -12.30 5.14
N ALA A 39 -16.99 -11.31 5.37
CA ALA A 39 -17.35 -10.34 4.35
C ALA A 39 -16.17 -9.41 4.04
N ALA A 40 -15.47 -8.91 5.06
CA ALA A 40 -14.32 -8.03 4.90
C ALA A 40 -13.14 -8.71 4.17
N ARG A 41 -13.00 -10.03 4.32
CA ARG A 41 -12.03 -10.84 3.57
C ARG A 41 -12.30 -10.83 2.06
N LEU A 42 -13.55 -10.57 1.63
CA LEU A 42 -13.92 -10.44 0.20
C LEU A 42 -13.29 -9.23 -0.48
N GLY A 43 -12.76 -8.29 0.29
CA GLY A 43 -12.05 -7.12 -0.19
C GLY A 43 -12.41 -5.88 0.61
N ILE A 44 -11.57 -4.86 0.47
CA ILE A 44 -11.78 -3.54 1.04
C ILE A 44 -11.91 -2.53 -0.10
N SER A 45 -12.92 -1.66 -0.02
CA SER A 45 -13.07 -0.51 -0.91
C SER A 45 -13.22 0.73 -0.04
N PHE A 46 -12.62 1.85 -0.47
CA PHE A 46 -12.73 3.10 0.28
C PHE A 46 -14.21 3.47 0.51
N GLN A 47 -15.03 3.40 -0.54
CA GLN A 47 -16.44 3.82 -0.48
C GLN A 47 -17.22 3.11 0.63
N VAL A 48 -17.08 1.79 0.72
CA VAL A 48 -17.81 0.99 1.71
C VAL A 48 -17.29 1.27 3.12
N VAL A 49 -15.97 1.40 3.31
CA VAL A 49 -15.43 1.79 4.62
C VAL A 49 -15.86 3.20 5.01
N TYR A 50 -15.96 4.11 4.05
CA TYR A 50 -16.43 5.46 4.28
C TYR A 50 -17.89 5.48 4.75
N GLU A 51 -18.79 4.81 4.01
CA GLU A 51 -20.22 4.78 4.32
C GLU A 51 -20.52 4.05 5.63
N GLU A 52 -19.87 2.92 5.86
CA GLU A 52 -20.17 2.06 7.02
C GLU A 52 -19.49 2.56 8.30
N LEU A 53 -18.27 3.10 8.22
CA LEU A 53 -17.46 3.40 9.42
C LEU A 53 -17.06 4.86 9.50
N ILE A 54 -16.40 5.42 8.47
CA ILE A 54 -15.75 6.73 8.63
C ILE A 54 -16.79 7.85 8.78
N TYR A 55 -17.82 7.88 7.93
CA TYR A 55 -18.84 8.92 7.99
C TYR A 55 -19.62 8.86 9.31
N PRO A 56 -20.16 7.70 9.76
CA PRO A 56 -20.87 7.62 11.04
C PRO A 56 -20.02 7.99 12.25
N ASP A 57 -18.77 7.52 12.33
CA ASP A 57 -17.98 7.66 13.56
C ASP A 57 -17.18 8.97 13.63
N TYR A 58 -16.74 9.48 12.48
CA TYR A 58 -15.89 10.67 12.42
C TYR A 58 -16.62 11.91 11.89
N GLY A 59 -17.82 11.75 11.31
CA GLY A 59 -18.63 12.84 10.77
C GLY A 59 -17.93 13.64 9.68
N ILE A 60 -16.98 13.03 8.96
CA ILE A 60 -16.21 13.69 7.90
C ILE A 60 -17.07 13.69 6.63
N GLU A 61 -17.49 14.85 6.16
CA GLU A 61 -18.26 14.95 4.92
C GLU A 61 -17.33 14.85 3.70
N LEU A 62 -17.74 14.08 2.68
CA LEU A 62 -17.03 13.95 1.41
C LEU A 62 -17.78 14.69 0.30
N GLN A 63 -17.12 15.62 -0.36
CA GLN A 63 -17.62 16.35 -1.52
C GLN A 63 -16.76 16.06 -2.75
N GLU A 64 -17.40 15.67 -3.85
CA GLU A 64 -16.74 15.17 -5.06
C GLU A 64 -17.13 16.00 -6.30
N GLY A 65 -16.42 15.84 -7.41
CA GLY A 65 -16.74 16.50 -8.68
C GLY A 65 -16.39 17.99 -8.72
N LEU A 66 -15.54 18.46 -7.80
CA LEU A 66 -15.16 19.87 -7.69
C LEU A 66 -13.96 20.19 -8.58
N ASP A 67 -13.83 21.44 -9.03
CA ASP A 67 -12.55 21.92 -9.58
C ASP A 67 -11.76 22.60 -8.47
N LEU A 68 -10.72 21.92 -8.01
CA LEU A 68 -9.88 22.44 -6.93
C LEU A 68 -8.78 23.39 -7.42
N GLY A 69 -8.64 23.59 -8.73
CA GLY A 69 -7.61 24.45 -9.31
C GLY A 69 -6.20 23.86 -9.22
N PHE A 70 -5.19 24.74 -9.20
CA PHE A 70 -3.76 24.42 -9.24
C PHE A 70 -2.99 25.23 -8.19
N ASP A 71 -1.82 24.75 -7.79
CA ASP A 71 -0.88 25.51 -6.96
C ASP A 71 -0.12 26.58 -7.76
N ASP A 72 0.69 27.39 -7.07
CA ASP A 72 1.48 28.48 -7.64
C ASP A 72 2.53 27.99 -8.67
N TYR A 73 2.81 26.69 -8.71
CA TYR A 73 3.73 26.05 -9.65
C TYR A 73 2.99 25.34 -10.80
N GLY A 74 1.66 25.47 -10.87
CA GLY A 74 0.83 24.84 -11.89
C GLY A 74 0.57 23.35 -11.66
N LYS A 75 0.79 22.83 -10.44
CA LYS A 75 0.45 21.46 -10.08
C LYS A 75 -1.02 21.37 -9.66
N LYS A 76 -1.73 20.38 -10.20
CA LYS A 76 -3.16 20.17 -9.92
C LYS A 76 -3.37 19.74 -8.46
N TYR A 77 -4.38 20.32 -7.79
CA TYR A 77 -4.89 19.79 -6.52
C TYR A 77 -5.85 18.63 -6.81
N PHE A 78 -5.58 17.47 -6.23
CA PHE A 78 -6.42 16.27 -6.37
C PHE A 78 -7.41 16.10 -5.21
N GLY A 79 -7.08 16.66 -4.06
CA GLY A 79 -7.93 16.68 -2.90
C GLY A 79 -7.51 17.80 -1.96
N ARG A 80 -8.40 18.11 -1.01
CA ARG A 80 -8.07 18.92 0.17
C ARG A 80 -8.99 18.57 1.33
N PHE A 81 -8.46 18.64 2.54
CA PHE A 81 -9.23 18.59 3.77
C PHE A 81 -9.43 20.00 4.34
N LEU A 82 -10.66 20.34 4.71
CA LEU A 82 -11.07 21.58 5.34
C LEU A 82 -11.39 21.28 6.81
N PRO A 83 -10.45 21.51 7.75
CA PRO A 83 -10.61 20.98 9.10
C PRO A 83 -11.71 21.68 9.90
N ALA A 84 -11.97 22.97 9.63
CA ALA A 84 -12.96 23.77 10.34
C ALA A 84 -14.38 23.22 10.12
N GLU A 85 -14.69 22.85 8.88
CA GLU A 85 -15.98 22.29 8.46
C GLU A 85 -16.03 20.76 8.59
N ASN A 86 -14.89 20.10 8.80
CA ASN A 86 -14.73 18.65 8.74
C ASN A 86 -15.14 18.05 7.38
N ILE A 87 -14.77 18.75 6.30
CA ILE A 87 -15.11 18.39 4.92
C ILE A 87 -13.84 17.98 4.18
N VAL A 88 -13.89 16.88 3.46
CA VAL A 88 -12.92 16.53 2.40
C VAL A 88 -13.52 16.84 1.04
N GLN A 89 -12.72 17.47 0.19
CA GLN A 89 -13.08 17.78 -1.18
C GLN A 89 -12.15 17.05 -2.14
N ILE A 90 -12.72 16.39 -3.15
CA ILE A 90 -11.99 15.63 -4.17
C ILE A 90 -12.23 16.27 -5.53
N ASP A 91 -11.15 16.42 -6.30
CA ASP A 91 -11.21 17.02 -7.64
C ASP A 91 -11.90 16.09 -8.63
N ARG A 92 -12.65 16.68 -9.57
CA ARG A 92 -13.37 15.98 -10.64
C ARG A 92 -12.52 15.06 -11.48
N ILE A 93 -11.24 15.38 -11.72
CA ILE A 93 -10.33 14.49 -12.48
C ILE A 93 -10.16 13.15 -11.76
N ILE A 94 -10.25 13.16 -10.43
CA ILE A 94 -10.12 11.96 -9.60
C ILE A 94 -11.48 11.27 -9.41
N SER A 95 -12.53 12.03 -9.10
CA SER A 95 -13.84 11.44 -8.78
C SER A 95 -14.59 10.91 -9.99
N ASP A 96 -14.50 11.59 -11.14
CA ASP A 96 -15.36 11.32 -12.29
C ASP A 96 -14.84 10.15 -13.13
N ASP A 97 -13.56 9.83 -13.05
CA ASP A 97 -12.98 8.61 -13.64
C ASP A 97 -12.85 7.51 -12.58
N PRO A 98 -13.77 6.53 -12.54
CA PRO A 98 -13.72 5.45 -11.55
C PRO A 98 -12.48 4.56 -11.69
N ASN A 99 -11.80 4.59 -12.84
CA ASN A 99 -10.59 3.83 -13.11
C ASN A 99 -9.30 4.66 -12.93
N HIS A 100 -9.41 5.91 -12.47
CA HIS A 100 -8.24 6.75 -12.28
C HIS A 100 -7.27 6.09 -11.29
N PRO A 101 -5.99 5.87 -11.66
CA PRO A 101 -5.08 5.00 -10.90
C PRO A 101 -4.76 5.52 -9.50
N GLN A 102 -4.94 6.82 -9.27
CA GLN A 102 -4.71 7.46 -7.98
C GLN A 102 -5.97 7.56 -7.13
N ARG A 103 -7.15 7.25 -7.68
CA ARG A 103 -8.45 7.52 -7.05
C ARG A 103 -8.56 6.98 -5.63
N ALA A 104 -8.42 5.67 -5.47
CA ALA A 104 -8.50 5.03 -4.16
C ALA A 104 -7.47 5.59 -3.17
N PHE A 105 -6.25 5.86 -3.63
CA PHE A 105 -5.19 6.42 -2.79
C PHE A 105 -5.52 7.84 -2.34
N THR A 106 -6.01 8.71 -3.23
CA THR A 106 -6.39 10.08 -2.92
C THR A 106 -7.50 10.11 -1.86
N TYR A 107 -8.54 9.28 -1.97
CA TYR A 107 -9.56 9.23 -0.92
C TYR A 107 -9.00 8.80 0.44
N TRP A 108 -8.19 7.74 0.48
CA TRP A 108 -7.55 7.30 1.72
C TRP A 108 -6.60 8.35 2.29
N HIS A 109 -5.93 9.12 1.44
CA HIS A 109 -5.04 10.20 1.82
C HIS A 109 -5.80 11.35 2.47
N GLU A 110 -6.82 11.87 1.79
CA GLU A 110 -7.57 13.02 2.28
C GLU A 110 -8.49 12.66 3.45
N VAL A 111 -9.32 11.63 3.30
CA VAL A 111 -10.30 11.24 4.32
C VAL A 111 -9.63 10.48 5.45
N GLY A 112 -8.80 9.49 5.14
CA GLY A 112 -8.11 8.69 6.16
C GLY A 112 -6.94 9.46 6.80
N GLY A 113 -6.04 9.99 5.98
CA GLY A 113 -4.84 10.68 6.45
C GLY A 113 -5.13 12.04 7.09
N HIS A 114 -5.76 12.95 6.36
CA HIS A 114 -6.03 14.29 6.89
C HIS A 114 -7.28 14.33 7.79
N GLY A 115 -8.34 13.63 7.42
CA GLY A 115 -9.58 13.57 8.20
C GLY A 115 -9.48 12.72 9.47
N VAL A 116 -9.30 11.40 9.32
CA VAL A 116 -9.33 10.44 10.45
C VAL A 116 -8.10 10.58 11.35
N LEU A 117 -6.90 10.51 10.78
CA LEU A 117 -5.66 10.49 11.57
C LEU A 117 -5.35 11.86 12.18
N GLN A 118 -5.50 12.93 11.41
CA GLN A 118 -5.03 14.28 11.77
C GLN A 118 -6.16 15.24 12.16
N GLY A 119 -7.41 14.95 11.80
CA GLY A 119 -8.49 15.94 11.81
C GLY A 119 -8.83 16.46 13.20
N GLU A 120 -8.85 15.60 14.22
CA GLU A 120 -9.11 16.05 15.60
C GLU A 120 -8.01 17.02 16.08
N TRP A 121 -6.75 16.70 15.81
CA TRP A 121 -5.62 17.56 16.16
C TRP A 121 -5.69 18.90 15.40
N LEU A 122 -5.91 18.86 14.07
CA LEU A 122 -6.07 20.07 13.24
C LEU A 122 -7.20 20.98 13.75
N ARG A 123 -8.36 20.39 14.08
CA ARG A 123 -9.50 21.12 14.68
C ARG A 123 -9.17 21.73 16.03
N LYS A 124 -8.42 21.03 16.89
CA LYS A 124 -7.97 21.57 18.19
C LYS A 124 -7.01 22.75 17.99
N GLN A 125 -6.06 22.65 17.07
CA GLN A 125 -5.14 23.75 16.76
C GLN A 125 -5.92 24.98 16.24
N LEU A 126 -6.89 24.78 15.35
CA LEU A 126 -7.77 25.86 14.86
C LEU A 126 -8.48 26.61 16.00
N LYS A 127 -9.10 25.86 16.93
CA LYS A 127 -9.82 26.43 18.07
C LYS A 127 -8.91 27.21 19.02
N LEU A 128 -7.72 26.67 19.33
CA LEU A 128 -6.74 27.30 20.22
C LEU A 128 -6.22 28.64 19.69
N HIS A 129 -6.24 28.82 18.37
CA HIS A 129 -5.75 30.03 17.71
C HIS A 129 -6.87 30.99 17.27
N GLY A 130 -8.11 30.76 17.72
CA GLY A 130 -9.23 31.70 17.62
C GLY A 130 -9.89 31.80 16.24
N GLY A 131 -9.77 30.78 15.38
CA GLY A 131 -10.18 30.88 13.97
C GLY A 131 -11.56 30.32 13.66
N SER A 132 -12.50 31.19 13.28
CA SER A 132 -13.29 30.97 12.07
C SER A 132 -12.37 31.24 10.87
N GLY A 133 -11.96 30.21 10.13
CA GLY A 133 -11.04 30.36 9.00
C GLY A 133 -10.38 29.04 8.60
N CYS A 134 -10.26 28.84 7.28
CA CYS A 134 -9.72 27.67 6.61
C CYS A 134 -8.23 27.47 6.92
N ILE A 135 -7.79 26.26 7.29
CA ILE A 135 -6.38 25.87 7.09
C ILE A 135 -6.33 25.27 5.69
N ALA A 136 -6.04 26.08 4.68
CA ALA A 136 -5.48 25.51 3.47
C ALA A 136 -4.06 25.06 3.82
N THR A 137 -3.67 23.82 3.50
CA THR A 137 -2.29 23.33 3.64
C THR A 137 -1.27 24.12 2.79
N THR A 138 -1.74 25.13 2.05
CA THR A 138 -1.00 26.09 1.24
C THR A 138 -1.00 27.52 1.79
N GLU A 139 -1.70 27.80 2.90
CA GLU A 139 -1.69 29.14 3.51
C GLU A 139 -0.40 29.36 4.31
N HIS A 140 0.09 30.60 4.32
CA HIS A 140 1.29 31.09 5.03
C HIS A 140 1.32 30.85 6.56
N SER A 141 0.34 30.12 7.12
CA SER A 141 0.14 29.81 8.54
C SER A 141 0.80 28.50 8.98
N LEU A 142 1.34 27.69 8.06
CA LEU A 142 2.11 26.48 8.37
C LEU A 142 3.54 26.60 7.86
N SER A 143 4.54 26.18 8.65
CA SER A 143 5.90 26.06 8.13
C SER A 143 6.01 24.88 7.17
N PHE A 144 6.91 24.96 6.18
CA PHE A 144 7.16 23.89 5.21
C PHE A 144 7.37 22.51 5.86
N ASP A 145 8.09 22.46 6.98
CA ASP A 145 8.32 21.22 7.74
C ASP A 145 7.03 20.59 8.29
N VAL A 146 6.02 21.40 8.62
CA VAL A 146 4.72 20.94 9.12
C VAL A 146 3.95 20.31 7.99
N VAL A 147 3.86 21.00 6.84
CA VAL A 147 3.19 20.48 5.64
C VAL A 147 3.82 19.15 5.24
N ASN A 148 5.14 19.09 5.10
CA ASN A 148 5.84 17.84 4.79
C ASN A 148 5.59 16.73 5.80
N ALA A 149 5.47 17.06 7.10
CA ALA A 149 5.15 16.07 8.11
C ALA A 149 3.73 15.52 7.95
N LEU A 150 2.74 16.40 7.75
CA LEU A 150 1.34 15.99 7.58
C LEU A 150 1.14 15.18 6.30
N GLU A 151 1.68 15.64 5.18
CA GLU A 151 1.66 14.95 3.88
C GLU A 151 2.30 13.56 3.97
N ARG A 152 3.46 13.45 4.61
CA ARG A 152 4.12 12.15 4.82
C ARG A 152 3.25 11.22 5.66
N GLN A 153 2.66 11.74 6.74
CA GLN A 153 1.81 10.93 7.63
C GLN A 153 0.55 10.45 6.90
N ALA A 154 -0.11 11.32 6.13
CA ALA A 154 -1.28 10.98 5.34
C ALA A 154 -0.95 9.92 4.27
N ASN A 155 0.19 10.04 3.59
CA ASN A 155 0.66 9.03 2.63
C ASN A 155 0.91 7.65 3.27
N ILE A 156 1.56 7.61 4.44
CA ILE A 156 1.81 6.34 5.17
C ILE A 156 0.48 5.71 5.59
N PHE A 157 -0.44 6.53 6.11
CA PHE A 157 -1.77 6.08 6.52
C PHE A 157 -2.53 5.51 5.32
N ALA A 158 -2.59 6.24 4.21
CA ALA A 158 -3.35 5.86 3.03
C ALA A 158 -2.86 4.55 2.41
N ALA A 159 -1.54 4.40 2.27
CA ALA A 159 -0.93 3.17 1.78
C ALA A 159 -1.27 1.96 2.67
N ARG A 160 -1.31 2.18 3.99
CA ARG A 160 -1.61 1.13 4.97
C ARG A 160 -3.09 0.78 5.01
N ALA A 161 -3.98 1.78 5.06
CA ALA A 161 -5.43 1.59 5.15
C ALA A 161 -6.01 1.01 3.85
N GLY A 162 -5.49 1.42 2.69
CA GLY A 162 -5.95 0.88 1.41
C GLY A 162 -5.50 -0.57 1.17
N ALA A 163 -4.41 -1.01 1.80
CA ALA A 163 -3.90 -2.38 1.71
C ALA A 163 -3.40 -2.86 3.09
N PRO A 164 -4.33 -3.15 4.02
CA PRO A 164 -3.99 -3.51 5.39
C PRO A 164 -3.38 -4.90 5.43
N ASN A 165 -2.44 -5.13 6.36
CA ASN A 165 -1.67 -6.36 6.40
C ASN A 165 -2.57 -7.58 6.59
N TRP A 166 -3.56 -7.52 7.47
CA TRP A 166 -4.42 -8.67 7.76
C TRP A 166 -5.12 -9.18 6.49
N LEU A 167 -5.60 -8.27 5.63
CA LEU A 167 -6.25 -8.62 4.37
C LEU A 167 -5.23 -9.01 3.32
N LEU A 168 -4.11 -8.30 3.24
CA LEU A 168 -3.03 -8.60 2.30
C LEU A 168 -2.47 -10.00 2.51
N TYR A 169 -2.20 -10.40 3.75
CA TYR A 169 -1.78 -11.76 4.10
C TYR A 169 -2.82 -12.79 3.72
N HIS A 170 -4.10 -12.54 4.04
CA HIS A 170 -5.18 -13.47 3.71
C HIS A 170 -5.29 -13.69 2.19
N VAL A 171 -5.44 -12.60 1.43
CA VAL A 171 -5.71 -12.64 -0.02
C VAL A 171 -4.51 -13.18 -0.80
N VAL A 172 -3.28 -12.84 -0.42
CA VAL A 172 -2.08 -13.37 -1.07
C VAL A 172 -1.91 -14.86 -0.78
N ASN A 173 -2.09 -15.30 0.48
CA ASN A 173 -2.01 -16.71 0.81
C ASN A 173 -3.07 -17.54 0.06
N GLU A 174 -4.29 -17.04 -0.03
CA GLU A 174 -5.39 -17.67 -0.77
C GLU A 174 -5.12 -17.68 -2.28
N THR A 175 -4.67 -16.56 -2.85
CA THR A 175 -4.49 -16.43 -4.31
C THR A 175 -3.27 -17.21 -4.80
N MET A 176 -2.20 -17.24 -4.02
CA MET A 176 -0.90 -17.82 -4.39
C MET A 176 -0.65 -19.21 -3.77
N ASP A 177 -1.65 -19.79 -3.09
CA ASP A 177 -1.58 -21.08 -2.38
C ASP A 177 -0.31 -21.22 -1.51
N LEU A 178 0.04 -20.16 -0.77
CA LEU A 178 1.32 -20.11 -0.08
C LEU A 178 1.34 -21.03 1.13
N THR A 179 2.21 -22.04 1.07
CA THR A 179 2.66 -22.81 2.24
C THR A 179 3.96 -22.26 2.84
N ARG A 180 4.65 -21.39 2.09
CA ARG A 180 5.91 -20.73 2.46
C ARG A 180 6.09 -19.44 1.66
N PRO A 181 6.94 -18.50 2.12
CA PRO A 181 7.25 -17.30 1.35
C PRO A 181 7.80 -17.60 -0.05
N ILE A 182 7.40 -16.81 -1.04
CA ILE A 182 7.97 -16.83 -2.38
C ILE A 182 9.40 -16.29 -2.31
N ARG A 183 10.35 -17.03 -2.84
CA ARG A 183 11.75 -16.64 -2.87
C ARG A 183 12.06 -16.01 -4.21
N TYR A 184 12.45 -14.74 -4.21
CA TYR A 184 13.04 -14.09 -5.38
C TYR A 184 14.54 -14.35 -5.39
N VAL A 185 15.06 -15.00 -6.42
CA VAL A 185 16.48 -15.38 -6.57
C VAL A 185 17.17 -14.67 -7.74
N GLY A 186 16.52 -13.65 -8.30
CA GLY A 186 16.99 -12.90 -9.46
C GLY A 186 16.06 -12.98 -10.68
N PRO A 187 16.38 -12.25 -11.76
CA PRO A 187 15.56 -12.23 -12.97
C PRO A 187 15.55 -13.61 -13.67
N SER A 188 14.38 -14.21 -13.84
CA SER A 188 14.20 -15.53 -14.46
C SER A 188 12.73 -15.86 -14.71
N LYS A 189 12.46 -17.07 -15.18
CA LYS A 189 11.11 -17.67 -15.17
C LYS A 189 10.82 -18.28 -13.80
N TYR A 190 9.68 -17.95 -13.24
CA TYR A 190 9.17 -18.46 -11.98
C TYR A 190 7.92 -19.28 -12.23
N SER A 191 7.82 -20.44 -11.58
CA SER A 191 6.58 -21.23 -11.53
C SER A 191 5.85 -20.91 -10.24
N LEU A 192 4.75 -20.18 -10.34
CA LEU A 192 3.93 -19.75 -9.21
C LEU A 192 2.69 -20.64 -9.14
N GLN A 193 2.31 -21.08 -7.94
CA GLN A 193 0.98 -21.65 -7.71
C GLN A 193 -0.01 -20.49 -7.57
N ILE A 194 -1.09 -20.55 -8.33
CA ILE A 194 -2.13 -19.52 -8.36
C ILE A 194 -3.47 -20.24 -8.42
N ARG A 195 -4.25 -20.18 -7.33
CA ARG A 195 -5.59 -20.80 -7.21
C ARG A 195 -5.64 -22.25 -7.72
N GLY A 196 -4.69 -23.06 -7.26
CA GLY A 196 -4.54 -24.48 -7.58
C GLY A 196 -3.90 -24.77 -8.93
N ARG A 197 -3.40 -23.77 -9.65
CA ARG A 197 -2.75 -23.93 -10.96
C ARG A 197 -1.32 -23.44 -10.96
N THR A 198 -0.43 -24.17 -11.60
CA THR A 198 0.94 -23.72 -11.82
C THR A 198 1.02 -22.82 -13.04
N GLU A 199 1.41 -21.57 -12.86
CA GLU A 199 1.65 -20.61 -13.93
C GLU A 199 3.12 -20.24 -14.02
N THR A 200 3.66 -20.19 -15.25
CA THR A 200 5.03 -19.72 -15.48
C THR A 200 5.02 -18.25 -15.86
N VAL A 201 5.74 -17.43 -15.09
CA VAL A 201 5.85 -15.97 -15.32
C VAL A 201 7.31 -15.55 -15.47
N THR A 202 7.59 -14.59 -16.34
CA THR A 202 8.93 -14.01 -16.48
C THR A 202 9.08 -12.81 -15.55
N VAL A 203 9.98 -12.91 -14.59
CA VAL A 203 10.24 -11.89 -13.57
C VAL A 203 11.54 -11.15 -13.91
N LYS A 204 11.53 -9.83 -13.76
CA LYS A 204 12.63 -8.92 -14.16
C LYS A 204 13.38 -8.32 -12.97
N SER A 205 12.68 -8.14 -11.84
CA SER A 205 13.20 -7.61 -10.59
C SER A 205 12.35 -8.12 -9.42
N PHE A 206 12.77 -7.83 -8.18
CA PHE A 206 11.99 -8.14 -6.99
C PHE A 206 10.65 -7.39 -6.99
N GLU A 207 10.68 -6.11 -7.36
CA GLU A 207 9.51 -5.24 -7.49
C GLU A 207 8.58 -5.75 -8.58
N HIS A 208 9.13 -6.24 -9.71
CA HIS A 208 8.30 -6.83 -10.76
C HIS A 208 7.56 -8.09 -10.29
N LEU A 209 8.20 -8.93 -9.45
CA LEU A 209 7.50 -10.07 -8.84
C LEU A 209 6.37 -9.60 -7.92
N CYS A 210 6.63 -8.63 -7.05
CA CYS A 210 5.61 -8.10 -6.16
C CYS A 210 4.47 -7.43 -6.93
N TRP A 211 4.77 -6.72 -8.01
CA TRP A 211 3.78 -6.15 -8.94
C TRP A 211 2.93 -7.22 -9.63
N ILE A 212 3.53 -8.34 -10.08
CA ILE A 212 2.79 -9.47 -10.67
C ILE A 212 1.75 -9.99 -9.67
N ILE A 213 2.14 -10.19 -8.41
CA ILE A 213 1.23 -10.63 -7.35
C ILE A 213 0.17 -9.56 -7.07
N GLY A 214 0.58 -8.29 -6.94
CA GLY A 214 -0.31 -7.15 -6.74
C GLY A 214 -1.40 -7.06 -7.81
N LYS A 215 -1.03 -7.25 -9.08
CA LYS A 215 -1.99 -7.29 -10.20
C LYS A 215 -3.03 -8.40 -10.08
N ARG A 216 -2.67 -9.55 -9.49
CA ARG A 216 -3.60 -10.68 -9.32
C ARG A 216 -4.62 -10.45 -8.21
N ILE A 217 -4.27 -9.66 -7.21
CA ILE A 217 -5.11 -9.41 -6.03
C ILE A 217 -5.81 -8.05 -6.06
N GLN A 218 -5.48 -7.19 -7.04
CA GLN A 218 -5.91 -5.80 -7.12
C GLN A 218 -7.41 -5.56 -6.92
N PHE A 219 -8.24 -6.44 -7.48
CA PHE A 219 -9.70 -6.37 -7.37
C PHE A 219 -10.22 -6.44 -5.92
N ARG A 220 -9.40 -6.89 -4.96
CA ARG A 220 -9.73 -6.98 -3.53
C ARG A 220 -9.43 -5.71 -2.73
N PHE A 221 -8.80 -4.70 -3.35
CA PHE A 221 -8.31 -3.50 -2.67
C PHE A 221 -8.83 -2.22 -3.33
N GLY A 222 -10.11 -2.21 -3.72
CA GLY A 222 -10.78 -1.01 -4.25
C GLY A 222 -10.06 -0.41 -5.47
N TRP A 223 -9.43 -1.26 -6.29
CA TRP A 223 -8.65 -0.88 -7.47
C TRP A 223 -7.39 -0.04 -7.21
N LEU A 224 -6.82 -0.08 -5.99
CA LEU A 224 -5.44 0.39 -5.78
C LEU A 224 -4.51 -0.14 -6.86
N SER A 225 -3.59 0.68 -7.38
CA SER A 225 -2.73 0.26 -8.48
C SER A 225 -1.92 -0.99 -8.12
N ALA A 226 -1.66 -1.85 -9.11
CA ALA A 226 -0.81 -3.03 -8.92
C ALA A 226 0.61 -2.66 -8.43
N GLU A 227 1.07 -1.45 -8.76
CA GLU A 227 2.32 -0.88 -8.25
C GLU A 227 2.24 -0.57 -6.76
N ALA A 228 1.20 0.12 -6.30
CA ALA A 228 0.99 0.40 -4.88
C ALA A 228 0.90 -0.92 -4.08
N LEU A 229 0.15 -1.90 -4.58
CA LEU A 229 0.06 -3.22 -3.95
C LEU A 229 1.40 -3.96 -3.99
N GLY A 230 2.17 -3.84 -5.06
CA GLY A 230 3.52 -4.38 -5.17
C GLY A 230 4.45 -3.85 -4.07
N TYR A 231 4.45 -2.55 -3.82
CA TYR A 231 5.22 -1.96 -2.70
C TYR A 231 4.75 -2.51 -1.35
N ARG A 232 3.44 -2.64 -1.13
CA ARG A 232 2.89 -3.20 0.11
C ARG A 232 3.30 -4.65 0.31
N ILE A 233 3.29 -5.47 -0.74
CA ILE A 233 3.74 -6.87 -0.72
C ILE A 233 5.24 -6.95 -0.42
N ALA A 234 6.05 -6.08 -1.01
CA ALA A 234 7.50 -6.00 -0.79
C ALA A 234 7.86 -5.71 0.68
N GLU A 235 7.01 -4.97 1.40
CA GLU A 235 7.17 -4.72 2.84
C GLU A 235 6.78 -5.92 3.72
N THR A 236 6.16 -6.96 3.15
CA THR A 236 5.72 -8.15 3.90
C THR A 236 6.76 -9.27 3.90
N SER A 237 6.53 -10.29 4.73
CA SER A 237 7.35 -11.50 4.72
C SER A 237 6.91 -12.54 3.68
N MET A 238 5.91 -12.24 2.83
CA MET A 238 5.35 -13.21 1.86
C MET A 238 6.23 -13.40 0.63
N VAL A 239 7.00 -12.38 0.25
CA VAL A 239 8.03 -12.47 -0.80
C VAL A 239 9.34 -12.04 -0.17
N LYS A 240 10.41 -12.82 -0.37
CA LYS A 240 11.72 -12.56 0.21
C LYS A 240 12.76 -12.46 -0.90
N ASP A 241 13.55 -11.40 -0.88
CA ASP A 241 14.68 -11.22 -1.78
C ASP A 241 15.91 -12.01 -1.29
N PHE A 242 16.33 -12.98 -2.11
CA PHE A 242 17.50 -13.82 -1.88
C PHE A 242 18.64 -13.51 -2.87
N THR A 243 18.56 -12.45 -3.67
CA THR A 243 19.64 -12.09 -4.63
C THR A 243 20.98 -11.85 -3.95
N ASN A 244 20.97 -11.28 -2.73
CA ASN A 244 22.15 -11.07 -1.90
C ASN A 244 22.43 -12.20 -0.90
N SER A 245 21.57 -13.22 -0.85
CA SER A 245 21.81 -14.38 0.01
C SER A 245 22.88 -15.24 -0.63
N ARG A 246 24.08 -15.24 -0.04
CA ARG A 246 25.19 -16.09 -0.45
C ARG A 246 24.68 -17.53 -0.61
N PHE A 247 24.70 -18.03 -1.84
CA PHE A 247 24.51 -19.44 -2.10
C PHE A 247 25.69 -20.20 -1.46
N GLU A 248 25.49 -20.72 -0.25
CA GLU A 248 26.37 -21.76 0.27
C GLU A 248 25.92 -23.09 -0.31
N LEU A 249 26.60 -23.49 -1.39
CA LEU A 249 26.62 -24.89 -1.82
C LEU A 249 27.51 -25.66 -0.85
N ASN A 250 26.95 -26.06 0.29
CA ASN A 250 27.61 -27.01 1.18
C ASN A 250 27.61 -28.38 0.52
N ARG A 251 28.76 -28.76 -0.06
CA ARG A 251 29.02 -30.15 -0.45
C ARG A 251 29.09 -30.97 0.83
N VAL A 252 28.06 -31.78 1.10
CA VAL A 252 28.15 -32.81 2.14
C VAL A 252 29.34 -33.70 1.77
N ALA A 253 30.25 -33.92 2.72
CA ALA A 253 31.29 -34.92 2.54
C ALA A 253 30.59 -36.24 2.21
N THR A 254 30.67 -36.66 0.95
CA THR A 254 30.35 -38.04 0.57
C THR A 254 31.27 -38.90 1.39
N ASP A 255 30.71 -39.52 2.42
CA ASP A 255 31.33 -40.66 3.06
C ASP A 255 31.73 -41.62 1.93
N ARG A 256 32.94 -42.17 1.97
CA ARG A 256 33.60 -42.88 0.85
C ARG A 256 32.86 -44.15 0.36
N ARG A 257 31.59 -44.35 0.71
CA ARG A 257 30.78 -45.54 0.44
C ARG A 257 29.56 -45.33 -0.48
N SER A 258 29.31 -44.12 -1.00
CA SER A 258 28.22 -43.92 -1.96
C SER A 258 28.68 -43.15 -3.18
N ILE A 259 29.31 -43.86 -4.12
CA ILE A 259 29.49 -43.40 -5.50
C ILE A 259 28.26 -43.89 -6.28
N PRO A 260 27.36 -43.02 -6.77
CA PRO A 260 26.57 -43.34 -7.94
C PRO A 260 27.51 -43.18 -9.14
N VAL A 261 27.84 -44.31 -9.76
CA VAL A 261 28.56 -44.36 -11.03
C VAL A 261 27.68 -43.69 -12.09
N PHE A 262 28.10 -42.51 -12.55
CA PHE A 262 27.72 -42.02 -13.87
C PHE A 262 29.01 -41.70 -14.63
N ALA A 263 29.61 -42.74 -15.17
CA ALA A 263 30.45 -42.58 -16.35
C ALA A 263 29.51 -42.62 -17.57
N ALA A 264 29.30 -41.47 -18.19
CA ALA A 264 29.07 -41.43 -19.64
C ALA A 264 30.46 -41.30 -20.28
N PRO A 265 30.76 -41.91 -21.45
CA PRO A 265 30.17 -41.39 -22.69
C PRO A 265 29.94 -42.41 -23.83
N VAL A 266 29.13 -41.93 -24.79
CA VAL A 266 29.06 -42.21 -26.23
C VAL A 266 30.18 -43.08 -26.85
N GLY A 267 29.79 -44.15 -27.55
CA GLY A 267 30.45 -44.65 -28.78
C GLY A 267 30.92 -46.11 -28.80
N GLU A 268 30.16 -47.00 -29.48
CA GLU A 268 30.52 -48.26 -30.19
C GLU A 268 29.22 -49.09 -30.33
N ILE A 269 28.47 -49.09 -31.43
CA ILE A 269 28.72 -49.78 -32.72
C ILE A 269 29.29 -51.20 -32.56
N LEU A 270 28.40 -52.19 -32.74
CA LEU A 270 28.60 -53.52 -33.34
C LEU A 270 29.81 -54.36 -32.89
N ALA A 271 29.55 -55.50 -32.23
CA ALA A 271 30.01 -56.83 -32.67
C ALA A 271 29.49 -57.96 -31.77
N GLY A 272 28.85 -58.98 -32.38
CA GLY A 272 29.05 -60.37 -31.96
C GLY A 272 28.05 -61.00 -30.98
N MET A 273 26.83 -61.31 -31.44
CA MET A 273 26.16 -62.55 -31.01
C MET A 273 25.82 -63.38 -32.26
N VAL A 274 26.85 -64.07 -32.76
CA VAL A 274 26.71 -65.39 -33.39
C VAL A 274 27.60 -66.33 -32.58
N SER A 275 26.98 -67.09 -31.69
CA SER A 275 27.14 -68.54 -31.56
C SER A 275 26.01 -69.11 -30.73
#